data_AF-A0A088C9P9-F1
#
_entry.id   AF-A0A088C9P9-F1
#
_cell.length_a   1.000
_cell.length_b   1.000
_cell.length_c   1.000
_cell.angle_alpha   90.00
_cell.angle_beta   90.00
_cell.angle_gamma   90.00
#
_symmetry.space_group_name_H-M   'P 1'
#
loop_
_entity.id
_entity.type
_entity.pdbx_description
1 polymer ?
#
loop_
_entity_poly.entity_id
_entity_poly.type
_entity_poly.pdbx_seq_one_letter_code
_entity_poly.pdbx_strand_id
1 'polypeptide(L)'
;VEELVAVNPYNPDILNDLEGFVNEQVSSQTYNLETNLSLLRLYQFEPERLSVHIVARILIKALMAMPAPDFSLCLFLIPEHV
;
A
#
# COMPACT_ATOMS: atom_id res chain seq x y z
N VAL A 1 0.99 4.03 -14.13
CA VAL A 1 0.66 3.35 -12.85
C VAL A 1 -0.84 3.07 -12.74
N GLU A 2 -1.73 4.02 -13.04
CA GLU A 2 -3.19 3.74 -13.18
C GLU A 2 -3.49 2.62 -14.20
N GLU A 3 -2.72 2.55 -15.28
CA GLU A 3 -2.94 1.56 -16.35
C GLU A 3 -2.54 0.12 -15.98
N LEU A 4 -1.61 -0.09 -15.03
CA LEU A 4 -1.19 -1.44 -14.63
C LEU A 4 -2.17 -2.09 -13.63
N VAL A 5 -2.80 -1.28 -12.78
CA VAL A 5 -3.85 -1.72 -11.85
C VAL A 5 -5.12 -2.10 -12.60
N ALA A 6 -5.43 -1.40 -13.70
CA ALA A 6 -6.60 -1.69 -14.54
C ALA A 6 -6.45 -2.95 -15.40
N VAL A 7 -5.22 -3.35 -15.76
CA VAL A 7 -4.99 -4.39 -16.77
C VAL A 7 -4.89 -5.80 -16.17
N ASN A 8 -4.43 -5.98 -14.93
CA ASN A 8 -4.32 -7.32 -14.32
C ASN A 8 -4.46 -7.30 -12.78
N PRO A 9 -5.65 -7.10 -12.21
CA PRO A 9 -5.84 -6.96 -10.75
C PRO A 9 -5.43 -8.17 -9.87
N TYR A 10 -4.98 -9.28 -10.46
CA TYR A 10 -4.61 -10.53 -9.76
C TYR A 10 -3.22 -11.04 -10.10
N ASN A 11 -2.38 -10.26 -10.79
CA ASN A 11 -1.02 -10.74 -11.09
C ASN A 11 -0.10 -10.52 -9.86
N PRO A 12 0.45 -11.58 -9.25
CA PRO A 12 1.28 -11.47 -8.05
C PRO A 12 2.57 -10.66 -8.27
N ASP A 13 2.99 -10.44 -9.52
CA ASP A 13 4.12 -9.56 -9.85
C ASP A 13 3.82 -8.09 -9.53
N ILE A 14 2.57 -7.65 -9.67
CA ILE A 14 2.18 -6.24 -9.43
C ILE A 14 2.30 -5.91 -7.94
N LEU A 15 2.15 -6.91 -7.07
CA LEU A 15 2.38 -6.74 -5.64
C LEU A 15 3.85 -6.40 -5.37
N ASN A 16 4.79 -7.10 -5.99
CA ASN A 16 6.22 -6.76 -5.89
C ASN A 16 6.53 -5.36 -6.46
N ASP A 17 5.90 -5.00 -7.59
CA ASP A 17 6.06 -3.67 -8.18
C ASP A 17 5.52 -2.56 -7.24
N LEU A 18 4.34 -2.76 -6.64
CA LEU A 18 3.72 -1.84 -5.69
C LEU A 18 4.57 -1.70 -4.42
N GLU A 19 5.09 -2.81 -3.88
CA GLU A 19 6.02 -2.77 -2.74
C GLU A 19 7.31 -2.01 -3.09
N GLY A 20 7.85 -2.24 -4.27
CA GLY A 20 8.97 -1.49 -4.83
C GLY A 20 8.65 0.01 -4.91
N PHE A 21 7.45 0.34 -5.37
CA PHE A 21 6.97 1.73 -5.48
C PHE A 21 6.80 2.39 -4.11
N VAL A 22 6.34 1.68 -3.08
CA VAL A 22 6.29 2.20 -1.71
C VAL A 22 7.70 2.49 -1.18
N ASN A 23 8.66 1.62 -1.46
CA ASN A 23 10.06 1.86 -1.08
C ASN A 23 10.67 3.04 -1.83
N GLU A 24 10.39 3.17 -3.13
CA GLU A 24 10.81 4.33 -3.91
C GLU A 24 10.17 5.61 -3.39
N GLN A 25 8.89 5.60 -3.03
CA GLN A 25 8.21 6.74 -2.41
C GLN A 25 8.90 7.19 -1.11
N VAL A 26 9.37 6.25 -0.29
CA VAL A 26 10.13 6.57 0.94
C VAL A 26 11.45 7.25 0.58
N SER A 27 12.19 6.73 -0.41
CA SER A 27 13.48 7.28 -0.84
C SER A 27 13.35 8.63 -1.58
N SER A 28 12.37 8.76 -2.46
CA SER A 28 12.10 9.93 -3.30
C SER A 28 11.24 10.99 -2.59
N GLN A 29 10.88 10.76 -1.32
CA GLN A 29 10.02 11.63 -0.52
C GLN A 29 8.65 11.95 -1.17
N THR A 30 8.18 11.10 -2.08
CA THR A 30 6.86 11.23 -2.72
C THR A 30 5.80 10.47 -1.92
N TYR A 31 4.54 10.86 -2.06
CA TYR A 31 3.43 10.21 -1.37
C TYR A 31 2.26 10.01 -2.33
N ASN A 32 1.90 8.76 -2.54
CA ASN A 32 0.78 8.35 -3.38
C ASN A 32 -0.14 7.42 -2.58
N LEU A 33 -1.23 8.00 -2.08
CA LEU A 33 -2.23 7.28 -1.30
C LEU A 33 -2.93 6.19 -2.11
N GLU A 34 -3.28 6.42 -3.38
CA GLU A 34 -3.99 5.42 -4.20
C GLU A 34 -3.19 4.14 -4.38
N THR A 35 -1.87 4.27 -4.55
CA THR A 35 -0.95 3.12 -4.62
C THR A 35 -0.93 2.36 -3.30
N ASN A 36 -0.85 3.09 -2.17
CA ASN A 36 -0.84 2.50 -0.84
C ASN A 36 -2.15 1.75 -0.54
N LEU A 37 -3.30 2.35 -0.86
CA LEU A 37 -4.62 1.73 -0.68
C LEU A 37 -4.80 0.51 -1.59
N SER A 38 -4.32 0.58 -2.84
CA SER A 38 -4.38 -0.55 -3.79
C SER A 38 -3.55 -1.73 -3.29
N LEU A 39 -2.36 -1.47 -2.74
CA LEU A 39 -1.52 -2.52 -2.14
C LEU A 39 -2.18 -3.13 -0.89
N LEU A 40 -2.69 -2.30 0.03
CA LEU A 40 -3.40 -2.80 1.21
C LEU A 40 -4.62 -3.64 0.83
N ARG A 41 -5.36 -3.22 -0.20
CA ARG A 41 -6.50 -3.97 -0.73
C ARG A 41 -6.07 -5.31 -1.34
N LEU A 42 -4.96 -5.36 -2.07
CA LEU A 42 -4.37 -6.61 -2.57
C LEU A 42 -3.97 -7.55 -1.42
N TYR A 43 -3.39 -7.03 -0.34
CA TYR A 43 -3.07 -7.84 0.84
C TYR A 43 -4.31 -8.42 1.53
N GLN A 44 -5.49 -7.79 1.41
CA GLN A 44 -6.74 -8.40 1.89
C GLN A 44 -7.13 -9.65 1.07
N PHE A 45 -6.78 -9.70 -0.21
CA PHE A 45 -7.03 -10.86 -1.07
C PHE A 45 -5.96 -11.95 -0.92
N GLU A 46 -4.69 -11.57 -0.71
CA GLU A 46 -3.54 -12.48 -0.50
C GLU A 46 -2.82 -12.20 0.83
N PRO A 47 -3.37 -12.64 1.98
CA PRO A 47 -2.75 -12.41 3.28
C PRO A 47 -1.39 -13.13 3.45
N GLU A 48 -1.16 -14.22 2.71
CA GLU A 48 0.13 -14.95 2.73
C GLU A 48 1.31 -14.12 2.18
N ARG A 49 1.03 -13.12 1.34
CA ARG A 49 2.03 -12.21 0.77
C ARG A 49 2.18 -10.92 1.55
N LEU A 50 1.45 -10.75 2.66
CA LEU A 50 1.47 -9.51 3.44
C LEU A 50 2.85 -9.23 4.03
N SER A 51 3.41 -8.08 3.66
CA SER A 51 4.67 -7.58 4.21
C SER A 51 4.42 -6.51 5.27
N VAL A 52 4.56 -6.89 6.54
CA VAL A 52 4.38 -5.98 7.70
C VAL A 52 5.29 -4.76 7.61
N HIS A 53 6.49 -4.92 7.04
CA HIS A 53 7.44 -3.81 6.83
C HIS A 53 6.90 -2.74 5.86
N ILE A 54 6.24 -3.17 4.79
CA ILE A 54 5.65 -2.24 3.80
C ILE A 54 4.43 -1.54 4.41
N VAL A 55 3.57 -2.29 5.09
CA VAL A 55 2.39 -1.74 5.80
C VAL A 55 2.82 -0.68 6.82
N ALA A 56 3.86 -0.95 7.62
CA ALA A 56 4.40 0.02 8.58
C ALA A 56 4.90 1.30 7.89
N ARG A 57 5.60 1.19 6.74
CA ARG A 57 6.06 2.37 5.97
C ARG A 57 4.89 3.20 5.45
N ILE A 58 3.83 2.55 4.95
CA ILE A 58 2.60 3.21 4.51
C ILE A 58 1.96 3.97 5.67
N LEU A 59 1.79 3.33 6.83
CA LEU A 59 1.19 3.94 8.01
C LEU A 59 2.00 5.13 8.52
N ILE A 60 3.34 5.03 8.53
CA ILE A 60 4.23 6.13 8.92
C ILE A 60 4.08 7.31 7.95
N LYS A 61 4.03 7.05 6.64
CA LYS A 61 3.79 8.10 5.64
C LYS A 61 2.41 8.74 5.79
N ALA A 62 1.37 7.94 6.06
CA ALA A 62 0.03 8.45 6.33
C ALA A 62 -0.02 9.31 7.61
N LEU A 63 0.73 8.95 8.65
CA LEU A 63 0.91 9.79 9.85
C LEU A 63 1.61 11.11 9.54
N MET A 64 2.63 11.10 8.66
CA MET A 64 3.31 12.32 8.23
C MET A 64 2.41 13.24 7.40
N ALA A 65 1.37 12.70 6.76
CA ALA A 65 0.36 13.45 6.00
C ALA A 65 -0.79 13.99 6.88
N MET A 66 -0.70 13.89 8.22
CA MET A 66 -1.68 14.52 9.10
C MET A 66 -1.83 16.02 8.81
N PRO A 67 -3.05 16.57 8.82
CA PRO A 67 -4.29 16.02 9.40
C PRO A 67 -5.19 15.21 8.43
N ALA A 68 -4.69 14.74 7.29
CA ALA A 68 -5.51 13.97 6.34
C ALA A 68 -6.04 12.65 6.95
N PRO A 69 -7.23 12.17 6.54
CA PRO A 69 -7.84 10.93 7.06
C PRO A 69 -7.17 9.63 6.57
N ASP A 70 -6.05 9.74 5.86
CA ASP A 70 -5.32 8.66 5.21
C ASP A 70 -4.92 7.54 6.18
N PHE A 71 -4.52 7.90 7.39
CA PHE A 71 -4.11 6.94 8.41
C PHE A 71 -5.28 6.03 8.82
N SER A 72 -6.46 6.60 9.04
CA SER A 72 -7.67 5.84 9.39
C SER A 72 -8.13 4.95 8.23
N LEU A 73 -8.00 5.42 6.98
CA LEU A 73 -8.32 4.63 5.79
C LEU A 73 -7.38 3.42 5.64
N CYS A 74 -6.08 3.62 5.85
CA CYS A 74 -5.11 2.54 5.80
C CYS A 74 -5.38 1.51 6.91
N LEU A 75 -5.69 1.96 8.13
CA LEU A 75 -6.07 1.06 9.23
C LEU A 75 -7.30 0.21 8.91
N PHE A 76 -8.33 0.79 8.29
CA PHE A 76 -9.53 0.04 7.91
C PHE A 76 -9.26 -1.03 6.85
N LEU A 77 -8.21 -0.86 6.04
CA LEU A 77 -7.82 -1.83 5.02
C LEU A 77 -6.85 -2.91 5.52
N ILE A 78 -6.24 -2.75 6.69
CA ILE A 78 -5.39 -3.79 7.27
C ILE A 78 -6.29 -4.87 7.87
N PRO A 79 -6.20 -6.14 7.43
CA PRO A 79 -6.99 -7.21 8.03
C PRO A 79 -6.64 -7.36 9.53
N GLU A 80 -7.67 -7.49 10.37
CA GLU A 80 -7.55 -7.61 11.84
C GLU A 80 -6.81 -8.89 12.30
N HIS A 81 -6.62 -9.85 11.40
CA HIS A 81 -5.87 -11.07 11.63
C HIS A 81 -4.36 -10.85 11.42
N VAL A 82 -3.71 -10.29 12.44
CA VAL A 82 -2.25 -10.41 12.65
C VAL A 82 -2.01 -11.11 13.97
#